data_AF-A0A957V107-F1
#
_entry.id   AF-A0A957V107-F1
#
_cell.length_a   1.000
_cell.length_b   1.000
_cell.length_c   1.000
_cell.angle_alpha   90.00
_cell.angle_beta   90.00
_cell.angle_gamma   90.00
#
_symmetry.space_group_name_H-M   'P 1'
#
loop_
_entity.id
_entity.type
_entity.pdbx_description
1 polymer ?
#
loop_
_entity_poly.entity_id
_entity_poly.type
_entity_poly.pdbx_seq_one_letter_code
_entity_poly.pdbx_strand_id
1 'polypeptide(L)'
;MPPRLADRLNAGRRRRFIGRANELQLFAGALAADEPPFYVLFVYGPGGVGKSSLLAQFAQLCGEQGVAACTIDARNIEAFPEAFLGALAIG
;
A
#
# COMPACT_ATOMS: atom_id res chain seq x y z
N MET A 1 19.69 16.37 -11.09
CA MET A 1 19.16 15.25 -11.91
C MET A 1 17.65 15.41 -11.99
N PRO A 2 17.02 15.40 -13.18
CA PRO A 2 15.57 15.52 -13.28
C PRO A 2 14.88 14.30 -12.63
N PRO A 3 13.70 14.48 -12.00
CA PRO A 3 12.97 13.38 -11.38
C PRO A 3 12.61 12.32 -12.41
N ARG A 4 12.65 11.03 -12.01
CA ARG A 4 12.34 9.93 -12.92
C ARG A 4 10.88 10.04 -13.37
N LEU A 5 10.56 9.51 -14.55
CA LEU A 5 9.18 9.48 -15.05
C LEU A 5 8.20 8.85 -14.04
N ALA A 6 8.65 7.79 -13.35
CA ALA A 6 7.90 7.15 -12.27
C ALA A 6 7.55 8.14 -11.14
N ASP A 7 8.50 8.98 -10.73
CA ASP A 7 8.29 9.98 -9.66
C ASP A 7 7.25 11.01 -10.07
N ARG A 8 7.30 11.46 -11.34
CA ARG A 8 6.32 12.42 -11.90
C ARG A 8 4.91 11.81 -11.99
N LEU A 9 4.80 10.55 -12.40
CA LEU A 9 3.52 9.83 -12.43
C LEU A 9 2.95 9.64 -11.02
N ASN A 10 3.79 9.29 -10.05
CA ASN A 10 3.40 9.15 -8.65
C ASN A 10 2.99 10.49 -8.04
N ALA A 11 3.69 11.58 -8.36
CA ALA A 11 3.29 12.93 -7.93
C ALA A 11 1.93 13.34 -8.53
N GLY A 12 1.66 13.01 -9.80
CA GLY A 12 0.36 13.25 -10.44
C GLY A 12 -0.79 12.47 -9.79
N ARG A 13 -0.55 11.21 -9.42
CA ARG A 13 -1.52 10.39 -8.68
C ARG A 13 -1.78 10.94 -7.27
N ARG A 14 -0.72 11.36 -6.55
CA ARG A 14 -0.82 11.97 -5.22
C ARG A 14 -1.71 13.21 -5.22
N ARG A 15 -1.54 14.11 -6.19
CA ARG A 15 -2.35 15.34 -6.31
C ARG A 15 -3.84 15.08 -6.55
N ARG A 16 -4.22 13.87 -6.99
CA ARG A 16 -5.61 13.47 -7.25
C ARG A 16 -6.16 12.48 -6.22
N PHE A 17 -5.37 12.13 -5.21
CA PHE A 17 -5.82 11.27 -4.13
C PHE A 17 -6.57 12.12 -3.09
N ILE A 18 -7.89 12.10 -3.18
CA ILE A 18 -8.79 12.85 -2.30
C ILE A 18 -9.75 11.88 -1.61
N GLY A 19 -10.26 12.29 -0.45
CA GLY A 19 -10.94 11.38 0.47
C GLY A 19 -9.95 10.38 1.08
N ARG A 20 -10.44 9.49 1.95
CA ARG A 20 -9.65 8.46 2.64
C ARG A 20 -8.77 8.93 3.82
N ALA A 21 -9.01 10.13 4.33
CA ALA A 21 -8.29 10.63 5.51
C ALA A 21 -8.41 9.67 6.70
N ASN A 22 -9.61 9.13 6.95
CA ASN A 22 -9.86 8.21 8.05
C ASN A 22 -9.08 6.90 7.87
N GLU A 23 -9.07 6.32 6.66
CA GLU A 23 -8.33 5.10 6.37
C GLU A 23 -6.82 5.30 6.48
N LEU A 24 -6.30 6.44 6.02
CA LEU A 24 -4.88 6.81 6.19
C LEU A 24 -4.53 7.02 7.66
N GLN A 25 -5.38 7.69 8.43
CA GLN A 25 -5.18 7.91 9.87
C GLN A 25 -5.21 6.59 10.65
N LEU A 26 -6.17 5.70 10.35
CA LEU A 26 -6.24 4.38 10.95
C LEU A 26 -4.95 3.58 10.72
N PHE A 27 -4.48 3.55 9.48
CA PHE A 27 -3.27 2.82 9.12
C PHE A 27 -2.01 3.45 9.73
N ALA A 28 -1.87 4.78 9.67
CA ALA A 28 -0.74 5.48 10.26
C ALA A 28 -0.69 5.30 11.79
N GLY A 29 -1.85 5.30 12.45
CA GLY A 29 -1.95 5.02 13.89
C GLY A 29 -1.53 3.59 14.23
N ALA A 30 -1.90 2.61 13.38
CA ALA A 30 -1.48 1.22 13.57
C ALA A 30 0.03 1.02 13.34
N LEU A 31 0.63 1.73 12.37
CA LEU A 31 2.08 1.69 12.14
C LEU A 31 2.89 2.28 13.31
N ALA A 32 2.36 3.32 13.97
CA ALA A 32 3.06 4.04 15.03
C ALA A 32 2.86 3.43 16.43
N ALA A 33 1.98 2.43 16.58
CA ALA A 33 1.70 1.79 17.86
C ALA A 33 2.77 0.74 18.21
N ASP A 34 3.22 0.72 19.47
CA ASP A 34 4.13 -0.31 19.97
C ASP A 34 3.54 -1.72 19.82
N GLU A 35 2.22 -1.84 20.06
CA GLU A 35 1.43 -3.03 19.75
C GLU A 35 0.31 -2.64 18.75
N PRO A 36 0.32 -3.18 17.52
CA PRO A 36 -0.68 -2.83 16.53
C PRO A 36 -2.10 -3.25 16.96
N PRO A 37 -3.11 -2.39 16.77
CA PRO A 37 -4.50 -2.73 17.10
C PRO A 37 -5.09 -3.81 16.17
N PHE A 38 -4.40 -4.15 15.08
CA PHE A 38 -4.73 -5.24 14.16
C PHE A 38 -3.49 -5.72 13.40
N TYR A 39 -3.51 -6.97 12.95
CA TYR A 39 -2.49 -7.55 12.06
C TYR A 39 -2.93 -7.65 10.60
N VAL A 40 -4.24 -7.57 10.35
CA VAL A 40 -4.83 -7.66 9.00
C VAL A 40 -5.85 -6.54 8.83
N LEU A 41 -5.64 -5.70 7.81
CA LEU A 41 -6.58 -4.67 7.39
C LEU A 41 -7.15 -5.05 6.02
N PHE A 42 -8.46 -5.34 5.97
CA PHE A 42 -9.14 -5.73 4.74
C PHE A 42 -9.87 -4.53 4.11
N VAL A 43 -9.45 -4.12 2.91
CA VAL A 43 -10.04 -3.00 2.16
C VAL A 43 -10.97 -3.54 1.06
N TYR A 44 -12.26 -3.23 1.16
CA TYR A 44 -13.27 -3.64 0.19
C TYR A 44 -14.10 -2.45 -0.32
N GLY A 45 -14.86 -2.67 -1.38
CA GLY A 45 -15.75 -1.67 -1.96
C GLY A 45 -15.87 -1.78 -3.49
N PRO A 46 -16.71 -0.94 -4.13
CA PRO A 46 -16.99 -1.01 -5.56
C PRO A 46 -15.75 -0.92 -6.46
N GLY A 47 -15.87 -1.40 -7.70
CA GLY A 47 -14.87 -1.20 -8.74
C GLY A 47 -14.60 0.29 -8.97
N GLY A 48 -13.35 0.66 -9.26
CA GLY A 48 -12.97 2.05 -9.56
C GLY A 48 -12.93 3.02 -8.37
N VAL A 49 -13.33 2.62 -7.16
CA VAL A 49 -13.40 3.52 -5.98
C VAL A 49 -12.03 3.94 -5.37
N GLY A 50 -10.93 3.52 -6.00
CA GLY A 50 -9.57 3.91 -5.60
C GLY A 50 -8.85 3.01 -4.58
N LYS A 51 -9.29 1.76 -4.36
CA LYS A 51 -8.66 0.83 -3.40
C LYS A 51 -7.17 0.59 -3.68
N SER A 52 -6.78 0.31 -4.92
CA SER A 52 -5.37 0.13 -5.29
C SER A 52 -4.55 1.40 -5.08
N SER A 53 -5.16 2.58 -5.26
CA SER A 53 -4.51 3.85 -4.94
C SER A 53 -4.33 4.04 -3.44
N LEU A 54 -5.30 3.61 -2.61
CA LEU A 54 -5.18 3.62 -1.15
C LEU A 54 -4.06 2.69 -0.67
N LEU A 55 -3.95 1.48 -1.21
CA LEU A 55 -2.85 0.55 -0.87
C LEU A 55 -1.47 1.12 -1.27
N ALA A 56 -1.37 1.82 -2.40
CA ALA A 56 -0.14 2.51 -2.78
C ALA A 56 0.23 3.64 -1.81
N GLN A 57 -0.76 4.35 -1.26
CA GLN A 57 -0.52 5.36 -0.22
C GLN A 57 -0.09 4.72 1.11
N PHE A 58 -0.61 3.54 1.47
CA PHE A 58 -0.13 2.79 2.63
C PHE A 58 1.34 2.39 2.49
N ALA A 59 1.74 1.84 1.34
CA ALA A 59 3.16 1.51 1.09
C ALA A 59 4.08 2.74 1.19
N GLN A 60 3.60 3.90 0.71
CA GLN A 60 4.31 5.16 0.85
C GLN A 60 4.43 5.60 2.33
N LEU A 61 3.36 5.50 3.12
CA LEU A 61 3.38 5.79 4.55
C LEU A 61 4.36 4.88 5.31
N CYS A 62 4.42 3.59 4.96
CA CYS A 62 5.42 2.68 5.51
C CYS A 62 6.84 3.20 5.25
N GLY A 63 7.14 3.56 3.99
CA GLY A 63 8.44 4.12 3.61
C GLY A 63 8.79 5.42 4.34
N GLU A 64 7.81 6.31 4.56
CA GLU A 64 7.98 7.54 5.33
C GLU A 64 8.27 7.29 6.82
N GLN A 65 7.82 6.16 7.37
CA GLN A 65 8.09 5.73 8.74
C GLN A 65 9.24 4.73 8.87
N GLY A 66 9.95 4.42 7.78
CA GLY A 66 11.05 3.45 7.79
C GLY A 66 10.59 1.99 7.96
N VAL A 67 9.30 1.71 7.73
CA VAL A 67 8.73 0.36 7.77
C VAL A 67 8.83 -0.27 6.38
N ALA A 68 9.38 -1.48 6.29
CA ALA A 68 9.47 -2.20 5.04
C ALA A 68 8.06 -2.58 4.52
N ALA A 69 7.80 -2.35 3.24
CA ALA A 69 6.54 -2.69 2.59
C ALA A 69 6.78 -3.48 1.32
N CYS A 70 6.10 -4.63 1.19
CA CYS A 70 6.03 -5.43 -0.03
C CYS A 70 4.63 -5.30 -0.64
N THR A 71 4.54 -5.19 -1.96
CA THR A 71 3.27 -5.16 -2.69
C THR A 71 3.17 -6.40 -3.57
N ILE A 72 2.09 -7.17 -3.38
CA ILE A 72 1.80 -8.36 -4.18
C ILE A 72 0.48 -8.14 -4.93
N ASP A 73 0.51 -8.33 -6.24
CA ASP A 73 -0.69 -8.37 -7.08
C ASP A 73 -1.12 -9.83 -7.26
N ALA A 74 -2.21 -10.21 -6.59
CA ALA A 74 -2.72 -11.58 -6.61
C ALA A 74 -3.10 -12.07 -8.02
N ARG A 75 -3.29 -11.16 -9.00
CA ARG A 75 -3.54 -11.54 -10.40
C ARG A 75 -2.32 -12.17 -11.08
N ASN A 76 -1.13 -11.99 -10.50
CA ASN A 76 0.15 -12.46 -11.05
C ASN A 76 0.70 -13.66 -10.27
N ILE A 77 -0.05 -14.20 -9.31
CA ILE A 77 0.37 -15.36 -8.51
C ILE A 77 -0.69 -16.45 -8.58
N GLU A 78 -0.25 -17.70 -8.56
CA GLU A 78 -1.15 -18.83 -8.43
C GLU A 78 -1.72 -18.93 -7.01
N ALA A 79 -2.92 -19.51 -6.87
CA ALA A 79 -3.66 -19.57 -5.62
C ALA A 79 -3.25 -20.72 -4.68
N PHE A 80 -1.94 -20.88 -4.45
CA PHE A 80 -1.40 -21.84 -3.47
C PHE A 80 -0.26 -21.22 -2.63
N PRO A 81 -0.02 -21.70 -1.39
CA PRO A 81 0.85 -21.04 -0.41
C PRO A 81 2.28 -20.77 -0.90
N GLU A 82 2.86 -21.68 -1.67
CA GLU A 82 4.23 -21.62 -2.14
C GLU A 82 4.45 -20.47 -3.12
N ALA A 83 3.47 -20.18 -3.98
CA ALA A 83 3.53 -19.05 -4.92
C ALA A 83 3.51 -17.72 -4.17
N PHE A 84 2.71 -17.61 -3.11
CA PHE A 84 2.67 -16.42 -2.25
C PHE A 84 3.99 -16.19 -1.51
N LEU A 85 4.54 -17.24 -0.89
CA LEU A 85 5.84 -17.17 -0.20
C LEU A 85 6.97 -16.81 -1.18
N GLY A 86 6.95 -17.37 -2.39
CA GLY A 86 7.89 -17.03 -3.46
C GLY A 86 7.80 -15.54 -3.86
N ALA A 87 6.60 -14.98 -3.94
CA ALA A 87 6.40 -13.55 -4.24
C ALA A 87 6.89 -12.62 -3.11
N LEU A 88 6.82 -13.06 -1.85
CA LEU A 88 7.33 -12.30 -0.69
C LEU A 88 8.86 -12.25 -0.63
N ALA A 89 9.55 -13.31 -1.08
CA ALA A 89 11.00 -13.43 -1.00
C ALA A 89 11.78 -12.51 -1.96
N ILE A 90 11.09 -11.74 -2.82
CA ILE A 90 11.68 -10.87 -3.86
C ILE A 90 11.69 -9.39 -3.40
N GLY A 91 11.65 -9.13 -2.09
CA GLY A 91 11.72 -7.80 -1.48
C GLY A 91 13.14 -7.35 -1.13
#